data_AF-A0A7Z7FW86-F1
#
_entry.id   AF-A0A7Z7FW86-F1
#
_cell.length_a   1.000
_cell.length_b   1.000
_cell.length_c   1.000
_cell.angle_alpha   90.00
_cell.angle_beta   90.00
_cell.angle_gamma   90.00
#
_symmetry.space_group_name_H-M   'P 1'
#
loop_
_entity.id
_entity.type
_entity.pdbx_description
1 polymer ?
#
loop_
_entity_poly.entity_id
_entity_poly.type
_entity_poly.pdbx_seq_one_letter_code
_entity_poly.pdbx_strand_id
1 'polypeptide(L)'
;MGGVLTGFGIIAFVILVGYVAGRLRIGGPTAPYVLNRIAFFVTNPALLFVTLAHADLRVVFSTQLLVAAIAAVASAAVFVALSRAFFRSPAPETTIGALGAGYVNANNIGIPVAVYVLGSASYVAPVLLLQLIVFAPIALTILDTTSRGTMSVRCILTQPIRNPMIIASVLGILVDVSGIQLPDAVYQPFELLGGAAVPLVLMAFGMSLVGSKPLQAGTGRTPIVVAVALKSAVMPLLAFLVARFVFGLEGQPLFAAVALAALPTAQNVYNFAARYERGMPVARDIVLFTTIFAVPSLLVIAALLAP
;
A
#
# COMPACT_ATOMS: atom_id res chain seq x y z
N MET A 1 9.11 20.56 -5.10
CA MET A 1 7.65 20.48 -4.83
C MET A 1 6.80 20.16 -6.06
N GLY A 2 7.15 20.65 -7.26
CA GLY A 2 6.38 20.38 -8.49
C GLY A 2 6.09 18.89 -8.75
N GLY A 3 7.09 18.01 -8.65
CA GLY A 3 6.86 16.57 -8.90
C GLY A 3 5.96 15.84 -7.90
N VAL A 4 5.82 16.33 -6.66
CA VAL A 4 4.81 15.81 -5.71
C VAL A 4 3.42 16.14 -6.22
N LEU A 5 3.19 17.41 -6.52
CA LEU A 5 1.90 17.88 -7.03
C LEU A 5 1.56 17.19 -8.35
N THR A 6 2.54 16.94 -9.21
CA THR A 6 2.36 16.14 -10.43
C THR A 6 1.96 14.70 -10.11
N GLY A 7 2.66 14.00 -9.19
CA GLY A 7 2.33 12.63 -8.81
C GLY A 7 0.92 12.49 -8.20
N PHE A 8 0.56 13.37 -7.26
CA PHE A 8 -0.79 13.43 -6.70
C PHE A 8 -1.83 13.82 -7.74
N GLY A 9 -1.49 14.75 -8.65
CA GLY A 9 -2.36 15.18 -9.75
C GLY A 9 -2.69 14.05 -10.72
N ILE A 10 -1.70 13.23 -11.10
CA ILE A 10 -1.91 12.05 -11.94
C ILE A 10 -2.87 11.07 -11.26
N ILE A 11 -2.65 10.77 -9.98
CA ILE A 11 -3.51 9.85 -9.22
C ILE A 11 -4.94 10.40 -9.11
N ALA A 12 -5.09 11.68 -8.75
CA ALA A 12 -6.38 12.35 -8.67
C ALA A 12 -7.11 12.33 -10.01
N PHE A 13 -6.39 12.55 -11.11
CA PHE A 13 -6.94 12.49 -12.46
C PHE A 13 -7.46 11.09 -12.80
N VAL A 14 -6.68 10.03 -12.54
CA VAL A 14 -7.14 8.65 -12.82
C VAL A 14 -8.33 8.26 -11.92
N ILE A 15 -8.34 8.67 -10.66
CA ILE A 15 -9.49 8.49 -9.76
C ILE A 15 -10.72 9.22 -10.31
N LEU A 16 -10.56 10.45 -10.80
CA LEU A 16 -11.63 11.23 -11.41
C LEU A 16 -12.17 10.55 -12.67
N VAL A 17 -11.30 10.03 -13.54
CA VAL A 17 -11.70 9.24 -14.71
C VAL A 17 -12.51 8.01 -14.27
N GLY A 18 -12.06 7.29 -13.24
CA GLY A 18 -12.80 6.19 -12.65
C GLY A 18 -14.18 6.60 -12.12
N TYR A 19 -14.26 7.72 -11.39
CA TYR A 19 -15.51 8.26 -10.88
C TYR A 19 -16.49 8.61 -12.00
N VAL A 20 -16.01 9.31 -13.04
CA VAL A 20 -16.81 9.67 -14.21
C VAL A 20 -17.29 8.39 -14.93
N ALA A 21 -16.41 7.42 -15.15
CA ALA A 21 -16.76 6.14 -15.76
C ALA A 21 -17.84 5.39 -14.95
N GLY A 22 -17.73 5.37 -13.62
CA GLY A 22 -18.74 4.78 -12.73
C GLY A 22 -20.08 5.52 -12.80
N ARG A 23 -20.05 6.86 -12.87
CA ARG A 23 -21.25 7.70 -13.02
C ARG A 23 -21.93 7.49 -14.37
N LEU A 24 -21.15 7.26 -15.42
CA LEU A 24 -21.62 6.89 -16.76
C LEU A 24 -22.00 5.40 -16.87
N ARG A 25 -21.85 4.61 -15.81
CA ARG A 25 -22.11 3.15 -15.75
C ARG A 25 -21.32 2.34 -16.79
N ILE A 26 -20.12 2.81 -17.17
CA ILE A 26 -19.23 2.10 -18.09
C ILE A 26 -18.82 0.77 -17.44
N GLY A 27 -19.08 -0.35 -18.11
CA GLY A 27 -18.82 -1.71 -17.59
C GLY A 27 -19.86 -2.22 -16.58
N GLY A 28 -20.89 -1.44 -16.27
CA GLY A 28 -21.98 -1.83 -15.37
C GLY A 28 -21.63 -1.82 -13.87
N PRO A 29 -22.56 -2.26 -13.01
CA PRO A 29 -22.40 -2.18 -11.55
C PRO A 29 -21.23 -2.99 -10.98
N THR A 30 -20.82 -4.05 -11.69
CA THR A 30 -19.75 -4.96 -11.26
C THR A 30 -18.37 -4.54 -11.76
N ALA A 31 -18.27 -3.48 -12.58
CA ALA A 31 -16.99 -3.02 -13.13
C ALA A 31 -15.89 -2.82 -12.07
N PRO A 32 -16.13 -2.14 -10.92
CA PRO A 32 -15.09 -1.95 -9.91
C PRO A 32 -14.55 -3.28 -9.38
N TYR A 33 -15.44 -4.25 -9.17
CA TYR A 33 -15.08 -5.59 -8.70
C TYR A 33 -14.24 -6.35 -9.73
N VAL A 34 -14.65 -6.31 -11.00
CA VAL A 34 -13.92 -6.98 -12.10
C VAL A 34 -12.54 -6.36 -12.29
N LEU A 35 -12.44 -5.03 -12.31
CA LEU A 35 -11.17 -4.32 -12.42
C LEU A 35 -10.21 -4.69 -11.27
N ASN A 36 -10.70 -4.73 -10.03
CA ASN A 36 -9.88 -5.16 -8.88
C ASN A 36 -9.43 -6.63 -8.99
N ARG A 37 -10.27 -7.54 -9.52
CA ARG A 37 -9.86 -8.94 -9.73
C ARG A 37 -8.81 -9.05 -10.82
N ILE A 38 -8.98 -8.38 -11.96
CA ILE A 38 -7.96 -8.35 -13.02
C ILE A 38 -6.66 -7.80 -12.44
N ALA A 39 -6.75 -6.72 -11.67
CA ALA A 39 -5.58 -6.12 -11.05
C ALA A 39 -4.87 -7.12 -10.12
N PHE A 40 -5.63 -7.79 -9.26
CA PHE A 40 -5.09 -8.72 -8.28
C PHE A 40 -4.49 -9.99 -8.90
N PHE A 41 -5.16 -10.59 -9.90
CA PHE A 41 -4.78 -11.90 -10.44
C PHE A 41 -3.83 -11.82 -11.65
N VAL A 42 -3.76 -10.68 -12.34
CA VAL A 42 -3.02 -10.56 -13.61
C VAL A 42 -1.95 -9.47 -13.53
N THR A 43 -2.35 -8.22 -13.31
CA THR A 43 -1.42 -7.10 -13.45
C THR A 43 -0.47 -6.95 -12.26
N ASN A 44 -0.96 -7.11 -11.03
CA ASN A 44 -0.13 -6.99 -9.84
C ASN A 44 0.96 -8.08 -9.79
N PRO A 45 0.66 -9.37 -10.06
CA PRO A 45 1.71 -10.38 -10.19
C PRO A 45 2.76 -10.01 -11.24
N ALA A 46 2.36 -9.54 -12.42
CA ALA A 46 3.29 -9.11 -13.45
C ALA A 46 4.18 -7.93 -12.97
N LEU A 47 3.57 -6.93 -12.34
CA LEU A 47 4.28 -5.80 -11.73
C LEU A 47 5.29 -6.28 -10.67
N LEU A 48 4.89 -7.19 -9.78
CA LEU A 48 5.75 -7.72 -8.73
C LEU A 48 6.94 -8.49 -9.30
N PHE A 49 6.70 -9.34 -10.29
CA PHE A 49 7.76 -10.08 -10.97
C PHE A 49 8.81 -9.13 -11.54
N VAL A 50 8.40 -8.15 -12.36
CA VAL A 50 9.31 -7.18 -12.98
C VAL A 50 10.05 -6.37 -11.91
N THR A 51 9.33 -5.89 -10.89
CA THR A 51 9.93 -5.06 -9.83
C THR A 51 10.98 -5.83 -9.04
N LEU A 52 10.69 -7.09 -8.69
CA LEU A 52 11.58 -7.91 -7.87
C LEU A 52 12.73 -8.54 -8.67
N ALA A 53 12.55 -8.78 -9.97
CA ALA A 53 13.61 -9.25 -10.85
C ALA A 53 14.71 -8.19 -11.10
N HIS A 54 14.42 -6.92 -10.80
CA HIS A 54 15.37 -5.81 -10.89
C HIS A 54 15.70 -5.21 -9.51
N ALA A 55 15.25 -5.85 -8.43
CA ALA A 55 15.41 -5.29 -7.10
C ALA A 55 16.80 -5.59 -6.54
N ASP A 56 17.57 -4.55 -6.21
CA ASP A 56 18.79 -4.75 -5.43
C ASP A 56 18.44 -5.14 -3.98
N LEU A 57 18.55 -6.44 -3.67
CA LEU A 57 18.26 -6.98 -2.34
C LEU A 57 19.23 -6.48 -1.26
N ARG A 58 20.37 -5.87 -1.62
CA ARG A 58 21.30 -5.31 -0.63
C ARG A 58 20.68 -4.13 0.11
N VAL A 59 19.74 -3.42 -0.52
CA VAL A 59 19.03 -2.28 0.09
C VAL A 59 18.05 -2.72 1.19
N VAL A 60 17.73 -4.02 1.27
CA VAL A 60 16.89 -4.61 2.34
C VAL A 60 17.58 -4.52 3.71
N PHE A 61 18.91 -4.47 3.76
CA PHE A 61 19.66 -4.34 5.01
C PHE A 61 19.89 -2.88 5.45
N SER A 62 19.12 -1.93 4.91
CA SER A 62 19.26 -0.51 5.24
C SER A 62 18.58 -0.14 6.56
N THR A 63 19.16 0.83 7.27
CA THR A 63 18.52 1.50 8.42
C THR A 63 17.13 2.05 8.07
N GLN A 64 16.95 2.47 6.81
CA GLN A 64 15.68 2.95 6.28
C GLN A 64 14.56 1.89 6.38
N LEU A 65 14.88 0.63 6.10
CA LEU A 65 13.94 -0.48 6.22
C LEU A 65 13.52 -0.69 7.67
N LEU A 66 14.47 -0.63 8.61
CA LEU A 66 14.18 -0.80 10.04
C LEU A 66 13.28 0.31 10.57
N VAL A 67 13.56 1.57 10.22
CA VAL A 67 12.70 2.70 10.59
C VAL A 67 11.29 2.50 10.03
N ALA A 68 11.16 2.16 8.74
CA ALA A 68 9.87 1.94 8.09
C ALA A 68 9.11 0.77 8.73
N ALA A 69 9.78 -0.33 9.02
CA ALA A 69 9.20 -1.51 9.66
C ALA A 69 8.69 -1.19 11.06
N ILE A 70 9.51 -0.55 11.91
CA ILE A 70 9.14 -0.19 13.27
C ILE A 70 7.96 0.78 13.26
N ALA A 71 8.01 1.84 12.46
CA ALA A 71 6.92 2.83 12.38
C ALA A 71 5.61 2.19 11.89
N ALA A 72 5.66 1.34 10.86
CA ALA A 72 4.50 0.66 10.32
C ALA A 72 3.89 -0.34 11.30
N VAL A 73 4.72 -1.19 11.91
CA VAL A 73 4.28 -2.21 12.88
C VAL A 73 3.74 -1.56 14.14
N ALA A 74 4.41 -0.53 14.67
CA ALA A 74 3.94 0.21 15.83
C ALA A 74 2.58 0.89 15.56
N SER A 75 2.43 1.58 14.41
CA SER A 75 1.16 2.18 14.03
C SER A 75 0.04 1.14 13.89
N ALA A 76 0.30 0.03 13.22
CA ALA A 76 -0.64 -1.07 13.07
C ALA A 76 -0.99 -1.73 14.43
N ALA A 77 -0.01 -1.93 15.31
CA ALA A 77 -0.21 -2.51 16.63
C ALA A 77 -1.08 -1.61 17.53
N VAL A 78 -0.85 -0.29 17.50
CA VAL A 78 -1.71 0.69 18.19
C VAL A 78 -3.14 0.59 17.67
N PHE A 79 -3.33 0.51 16.35
CA PHE A 79 -4.67 0.33 15.78
C PHE A 79 -5.33 -0.96 16.26
N VAL A 80 -4.61 -2.09 16.25
CA VAL A 80 -5.13 -3.39 16.72
C VAL A 80 -5.52 -3.30 18.19
N ALA A 81 -4.67 -2.71 19.05
CA ALA A 81 -4.96 -2.53 20.47
C ALA A 81 -6.24 -1.70 20.68
N LEU A 82 -6.37 -0.57 19.99
CA LEU A 82 -7.56 0.27 20.05
C LEU A 82 -8.81 -0.44 19.52
N SER A 83 -8.68 -1.21 18.43
CA SER A 83 -9.78 -1.99 17.88
C SER A 83 -10.28 -3.05 18.86
N ARG A 84 -9.35 -3.76 19.52
CA ARG A 84 -9.68 -4.78 20.52
C ARG A 84 -10.29 -4.18 21.79
N ALA A 85 -9.78 -3.06 22.26
CA ALA A 85 -10.24 -2.41 23.49
C ALA A 85 -11.58 -1.68 23.31
N PHE A 86 -11.74 -0.94 22.19
CA PHE A 86 -12.82 0.04 22.05
C PHE A 86 -13.78 -0.25 20.89
N PHE A 87 -13.29 -0.71 19.73
CA PHE A 87 -14.15 -0.81 18.53
C PHE A 87 -14.91 -2.13 18.46
N ARG A 88 -14.35 -3.20 19.07
CA ARG A 88 -14.89 -4.57 19.03
C ARG A 88 -15.21 -5.06 17.61
N SER A 89 -14.48 -4.54 16.63
CA SER A 89 -14.62 -4.94 15.22
C SER A 89 -14.24 -6.41 15.05
N PRO A 90 -14.85 -7.13 14.09
CA PRO A 90 -14.41 -8.47 13.76
C PRO A 90 -12.95 -8.47 13.28
N ALA A 91 -12.31 -9.65 13.34
CA ALA A 91 -10.88 -9.77 13.04
C ALA A 91 -10.50 -9.30 11.63
N PRO A 92 -11.24 -9.65 10.55
CA PRO A 92 -10.90 -9.18 9.20
C PRO A 92 -10.94 -7.64 9.08
N GLU A 93 -11.96 -6.99 9.63
CA GLU A 93 -12.09 -5.53 9.63
C GLU A 93 -10.99 -4.86 10.45
N THR A 94 -10.59 -5.47 11.57
CA THR A 94 -9.44 -5.02 12.37
C THR A 94 -8.15 -5.12 11.58
N THR A 95 -7.94 -6.21 10.84
CA THR A 95 -6.76 -6.39 9.97
C THR A 95 -6.74 -5.34 8.87
N ILE A 96 -7.87 -5.08 8.21
CA ILE A 96 -7.98 -4.03 7.18
C ILE A 96 -7.66 -2.64 7.76
N GLY A 97 -8.20 -2.31 8.94
CA GLY A 97 -7.88 -1.03 9.59
C GLY A 97 -6.43 -0.91 10.04
N ALA A 98 -5.82 -2.00 10.51
CA ALA A 98 -4.41 -2.03 10.92
C ALA A 98 -3.47 -1.85 9.71
N LEU A 99 -3.79 -2.50 8.58
CA LEU A 99 -3.13 -2.24 7.30
C LEU A 99 -3.38 -0.81 6.85
N GLY A 100 -4.59 -0.28 7.07
CA GLY A 100 -4.91 1.12 6.90
C GLY A 100 -3.94 2.06 7.62
N ALA A 101 -3.63 1.75 8.89
CA ALA A 101 -2.77 2.56 9.75
C ALA A 101 -1.26 2.41 9.48
N GLY A 102 -0.81 1.25 9.00
CA GLY A 102 0.63 0.94 8.87
C GLY A 102 1.15 0.70 7.46
N TYR A 103 0.29 0.48 6.46
CA TYR A 103 0.71 0.05 5.11
C TYR A 103 0.70 1.25 4.14
N VAL A 104 1.88 1.71 3.72
CA VAL A 104 2.09 2.89 2.87
C VAL A 104 1.93 2.62 1.38
N ASN A 105 1.51 3.62 0.60
CA ASN A 105 1.44 3.56 -0.86
C ASN A 105 2.82 3.79 -1.51
N ALA A 106 3.77 2.92 -1.22
CA ALA A 106 5.15 3.06 -1.67
C ALA A 106 5.30 2.94 -3.19
N ASN A 107 4.46 2.13 -3.85
CA ASN A 107 4.57 1.93 -5.30
C ASN A 107 4.04 3.13 -6.09
N ASN A 108 2.80 3.55 -5.80
CA ASN A 108 2.11 4.51 -6.66
C ASN A 108 2.48 5.96 -6.32
N ILE A 109 2.75 6.24 -5.04
CA ILE A 109 3.09 7.59 -4.56
C ILE A 109 4.55 7.64 -4.10
N GLY A 110 5.03 6.57 -3.46
CA GLY A 110 6.40 6.54 -2.96
C GLY A 110 7.46 6.64 -4.05
N ILE A 111 7.30 6.00 -5.22
CA ILE A 111 8.27 6.13 -6.33
C ILE A 111 8.35 7.59 -6.84
N PRO A 112 7.25 8.25 -7.24
CA PRO A 112 7.29 9.66 -7.63
C PRO A 112 7.87 10.57 -6.54
N VAL A 113 7.47 10.36 -5.27
CA VAL A 113 8.01 11.16 -4.15
C VAL A 113 9.51 10.92 -3.99
N ALA A 114 9.96 9.67 -4.06
CA ALA A 114 11.37 9.34 -3.93
C ALA A 114 12.22 9.96 -5.05
N VAL A 115 11.76 9.90 -6.30
CA VAL A 115 12.48 10.49 -7.43
C VAL A 115 12.45 12.02 -7.38
N TYR A 116 11.27 12.63 -7.25
CA TYR A 116 11.11 14.08 -7.42
C TYR A 116 11.31 14.91 -6.16
N VAL A 117 11.26 14.30 -4.98
CA VAL A 117 11.47 14.98 -3.68
C VAL A 117 12.76 14.55 -3.05
N LEU A 118 12.98 13.24 -2.99
CA LEU A 118 14.15 12.69 -2.31
C LEU A 118 15.37 12.59 -3.25
N GLY A 119 15.16 12.78 -4.56
CA GLY A 119 16.21 12.76 -5.59
C GLY A 119 16.64 11.37 -6.05
N SER A 120 16.03 10.29 -5.52
CA SER A 120 16.37 8.92 -5.92
C SER A 120 15.26 7.91 -5.58
N ALA A 121 14.94 7.01 -6.52
CA ALA A 121 14.05 5.88 -6.28
C ALA A 121 14.61 4.87 -5.25
N SER A 122 15.92 4.88 -4.99
CA SER A 122 16.57 3.98 -4.03
C SER A 122 16.03 4.13 -2.61
N TYR A 123 15.49 5.30 -2.24
CA TYR A 123 14.92 5.52 -0.91
C TYR A 123 13.64 4.72 -0.66
N VAL A 124 12.80 4.50 -1.68
CA VAL A 124 11.52 3.80 -1.52
C VAL A 124 11.66 2.28 -1.68
N ALA A 125 12.71 1.81 -2.34
CA ALA A 125 12.94 0.39 -2.60
C ALA A 125 12.87 -0.49 -1.34
N PRO A 126 13.49 -0.14 -0.18
CA PRO A 126 13.40 -0.97 1.02
C PRO A 126 11.98 -1.09 1.55
N VAL A 127 11.23 0.01 1.51
CA VAL A 127 9.84 0.06 1.97
C VAL A 127 8.96 -0.82 1.09
N LEU A 128 9.14 -0.74 -0.23
CA LEU A 128 8.48 -1.62 -1.19
C LEU A 128 8.77 -3.09 -0.90
N LEU A 129 10.05 -3.46 -0.80
CA LEU A 129 10.47 -4.84 -0.57
C LEU A 129 9.89 -5.39 0.74
N LEU A 130 9.96 -4.62 1.84
CA LEU A 130 9.36 -5.00 3.11
C LEU A 130 7.85 -5.28 2.96
N GLN A 131 7.14 -4.40 2.27
CA GLN A 131 5.70 -4.52 2.09
C GLN A 131 5.29 -5.71 1.23
N LEU A 132 6.10 -6.05 0.23
CA LEU A 132 5.85 -7.14 -0.70
C LEU A 132 6.25 -8.51 -0.17
N ILE A 133 7.40 -8.59 0.50
CA ILE A 133 7.99 -9.84 0.99
C ILE A 133 7.42 -10.21 2.36
N VAL A 134 7.12 -9.22 3.21
CA VAL A 134 6.75 -9.47 4.61
C VAL A 134 5.29 -9.11 4.87
N PHE A 135 4.90 -7.83 4.69
CA PHE A 135 3.58 -7.39 5.16
C PHE A 135 2.43 -7.95 4.35
N ALA A 136 2.51 -7.96 3.01
CA ALA A 136 1.43 -8.47 2.17
C ALA A 136 1.14 -9.96 2.41
N PRO A 137 2.13 -10.88 2.43
CA PRO A 137 1.89 -12.29 2.75
C PRO A 137 1.28 -12.50 4.14
N ILE A 138 1.78 -11.81 5.17
CA ILE A 138 1.24 -11.88 6.53
C ILE A 138 -0.21 -11.39 6.55
N ALA A 139 -0.49 -10.23 5.93
CA ALA A 139 -1.82 -9.66 5.84
C ALA A 139 -2.83 -10.61 5.19
N LEU A 140 -2.46 -11.18 4.05
CA LEU A 140 -3.31 -12.12 3.31
C LEU A 140 -3.52 -13.42 4.09
N THR A 141 -2.50 -13.91 4.80
CA THR A 141 -2.62 -15.10 5.67
C THR A 141 -3.60 -14.85 6.83
N ILE A 142 -3.50 -13.69 7.48
CA ILE A 142 -4.45 -13.28 8.53
C ILE A 142 -5.86 -13.14 7.96
N LEU A 143 -6.02 -12.52 6.78
CA LEU A 143 -7.34 -12.37 6.16
C LEU A 143 -7.95 -13.69 5.71
N ASP A 144 -7.18 -14.62 5.16
CA ASP A 144 -7.66 -15.96 4.80
C ASP A 144 -8.10 -16.75 6.04
N THR A 145 -7.30 -16.72 7.11
CA THR A 145 -7.62 -17.42 8.37
C THR A 145 -8.87 -16.85 9.06
N THR A 146 -9.04 -15.53 9.02
CA THR A 146 -10.14 -14.84 9.72
C THR A 146 -11.42 -14.71 8.90
N SER A 147 -11.35 -14.76 7.57
CA SER A 147 -12.53 -14.54 6.70
C SER A 147 -13.23 -15.82 6.27
N ARG A 148 -12.53 -16.97 6.19
CA ARG A 148 -13.07 -18.21 5.61
C ARG A 148 -13.49 -19.30 6.61
N GLY A 149 -13.15 -19.17 7.90
CA GLY A 149 -13.44 -20.20 8.91
C GLY A 149 -12.59 -21.48 8.74
N THR A 150 -12.07 -22.00 9.86
CA THR A 150 -11.19 -23.18 10.01
C THR A 150 -10.28 -23.49 8.81
N MET A 151 -9.06 -22.93 8.84
CA MET A 151 -8.01 -23.31 7.92
C MET A 151 -7.47 -24.70 8.28
N SER A 152 -7.54 -25.64 7.35
CA SER A 152 -6.67 -26.82 7.40
C SER A 152 -5.21 -26.35 7.31
N VAL A 153 -4.31 -26.94 8.10
CA VAL A 153 -2.84 -26.72 7.99
C VAL A 153 -2.36 -26.91 6.54
N ARG A 154 -3.02 -27.80 5.79
CA ARG A 154 -2.80 -28.01 4.35
C ARG A 154 -3.15 -26.78 3.49
N CYS A 155 -4.19 -26.02 3.85
CA CYS A 155 -4.54 -24.78 3.16
C CYS A 155 -3.51 -23.68 3.42
N ILE A 156 -2.98 -23.59 4.64
CA ILE A 156 -1.94 -22.61 5.01
C ILE A 156 -0.63 -22.93 4.29
N LEU A 157 -0.25 -24.21 4.23
CA LEU A 157 0.97 -24.65 3.53
C LEU A 157 0.87 -24.53 1.99
N THR A 158 -0.34 -24.64 1.42
CA THR A 158 -0.55 -24.53 -0.05
C THR A 158 -0.95 -23.13 -0.51
N GLN A 159 -1.34 -22.24 0.42
CA GLN A 159 -1.72 -20.85 0.13
C GLN A 159 -0.61 -20.05 -0.57
N PRO A 160 0.66 -20.11 -0.13
CA PRO A 160 1.76 -19.40 -0.80
C PRO A 160 1.92 -19.82 -2.25
N ILE A 161 1.70 -21.11 -2.54
CA ILE A 161 1.80 -21.71 -3.89
C ILE A 161 0.58 -21.37 -4.75
N ARG A 162 -0.54 -20.93 -4.15
CA ARG A 162 -1.77 -20.55 -4.87
C ARG A 162 -1.96 -19.05 -5.00
N ASN A 163 -1.15 -18.24 -4.31
CA ASN A 163 -1.26 -16.80 -4.35
C ASN A 163 -0.37 -16.26 -5.48
N PRO A 164 -0.94 -15.75 -6.58
CA PRO A 164 -0.15 -15.32 -7.74
C PRO A 164 0.84 -14.20 -7.39
N MET A 165 0.54 -13.40 -6.36
CA MET A 165 1.44 -12.37 -5.85
C MET A 165 2.71 -12.98 -5.23
N ILE A 166 2.56 -14.03 -4.42
CA ILE A 166 3.69 -14.69 -3.76
C ILE A 166 4.52 -15.44 -4.80
N ILE A 167 3.87 -16.14 -5.73
CA ILE A 167 4.54 -16.84 -6.83
C ILE A 167 5.37 -15.85 -7.66
N ALA A 168 4.76 -14.75 -8.10
CA ALA A 168 5.46 -13.72 -8.86
C ALA A 168 6.63 -13.10 -8.08
N SER A 169 6.45 -12.85 -6.78
CA SER A 169 7.52 -12.32 -5.93
C SER A 169 8.70 -13.27 -5.80
N VAL A 170 8.43 -14.56 -5.55
CA VAL A 170 9.48 -15.58 -5.45
C VAL A 170 10.19 -15.73 -6.79
N LEU A 171 9.46 -15.77 -7.91
CA LEU A 171 10.06 -15.85 -9.24
C LEU A 171 10.93 -14.63 -9.55
N GLY A 172 10.48 -13.42 -9.22
CA GLY A 172 11.28 -12.20 -9.41
C GLY A 172 12.57 -12.24 -8.60
N ILE A 173 12.49 -12.59 -7.31
CA ILE A 173 13.67 -12.73 -6.44
C ILE A 173 14.63 -13.82 -6.96
N LEU A 174 14.11 -14.94 -7.44
CA LEU A 174 14.95 -16.01 -8.00
C LEU A 174 15.68 -15.54 -9.25
N VAL A 175 15.03 -14.76 -10.12
CA VAL A 175 15.68 -14.18 -11.31
C VAL A 175 16.81 -13.24 -10.89
N ASP A 176 16.54 -12.31 -9.97
CA ASP A 176 17.56 -11.37 -9.46
C ASP A 176 18.77 -12.10 -8.84
N VAL A 177 18.52 -13.02 -7.89
CA VAL A 177 19.58 -13.75 -7.19
C VAL A 177 20.37 -14.70 -8.11
N SER A 178 19.73 -15.25 -9.14
CA SER A 178 20.40 -16.10 -10.13
C SER A 178 21.35 -15.31 -11.04
N GLY A 179 21.23 -13.98 -11.10
CA GLY A 179 21.98 -13.14 -12.04
C GLY A 179 21.60 -13.36 -13.50
N ILE A 180 20.52 -14.10 -13.77
CA ILE A 180 20.05 -14.37 -15.14
C ILE A 180 19.43 -13.08 -15.69
N GLN A 181 20.07 -12.51 -16.70
CA GLN A 181 19.47 -11.44 -17.49
C GLN A 181 18.48 -12.04 -18.48
N LEU A 182 17.19 -11.95 -18.16
CA LEU A 182 16.15 -12.32 -19.11
C LEU A 182 16.14 -11.33 -20.29
N PRO A 183 15.91 -11.81 -21.54
CA PRO A 183 15.78 -10.91 -22.69
C PRO A 183 14.57 -9.98 -22.56
N ASP A 184 14.64 -8.79 -23.15
CA ASP A 184 13.54 -7.81 -23.16
C ASP A 184 12.22 -8.38 -23.68
N ALA A 185 12.28 -9.30 -24.64
CA ALA A 185 11.10 -9.99 -25.17
C ALA A 185 10.30 -10.76 -24.10
N VAL A 186 10.96 -11.17 -23.01
CA VAL A 186 10.32 -11.80 -21.85
C VAL A 186 9.78 -10.75 -20.90
N TYR A 187 10.51 -9.66 -20.63
CA TYR A 187 10.07 -8.62 -19.70
C TYR A 187 8.92 -7.78 -20.22
N GLN A 188 8.94 -7.38 -21.51
CA GLN A 188 7.98 -6.44 -22.10
C GLN A 188 6.50 -6.82 -21.87
N PRO A 189 6.06 -8.08 -22.05
CA PRO A 189 4.69 -8.47 -21.72
C PRO A 189 4.33 -8.24 -20.25
N PHE A 190 5.24 -8.57 -19.32
CA PHE A 190 5.01 -8.36 -17.89
C PHE A 190 5.05 -6.88 -17.52
N GLU A 191 5.91 -6.08 -18.15
CA GLU A 191 5.94 -4.63 -18.00
C GLU A 191 4.63 -3.99 -18.50
N LEU A 192 4.12 -4.43 -19.64
CA LEU A 192 2.87 -3.93 -20.21
C LEU A 192 1.68 -4.25 -19.29
N LEU A 193 1.57 -5.49 -18.83
CA LEU A 193 0.53 -5.90 -17.88
C LEU A 193 0.70 -5.21 -16.53
N GLY A 194 1.94 -5.12 -16.03
CA GLY A 194 2.29 -4.49 -14.76
C GLY A 194 1.99 -2.98 -14.77
N GLY A 195 2.21 -2.31 -15.89
CA GLY A 195 1.89 -0.90 -16.09
C GLY A 195 0.38 -0.59 -15.97
N ALA A 196 -0.48 -1.56 -16.25
CA ALA A 196 -1.93 -1.43 -16.07
C ALA A 196 -2.39 -1.60 -14.61
N ALA A 197 -1.55 -2.12 -13.72
CA ALA A 197 -1.92 -2.39 -12.32
C ALA A 197 -2.44 -1.14 -11.60
N VAL A 198 -1.68 -0.05 -11.65
CA VAL A 198 -2.02 1.17 -10.93
C VAL A 198 -3.28 1.84 -11.51
N PRO A 199 -3.39 2.06 -12.84
CA PRO A 199 -4.60 2.65 -13.42
C PRO A 199 -5.87 1.86 -13.15
N LEU A 200 -5.84 0.52 -13.27
CA LEU A 200 -7.03 -0.31 -13.08
C LEU A 200 -7.58 -0.19 -11.66
N VAL A 201 -6.72 -0.25 -10.65
CA VAL A 201 -7.15 -0.15 -9.25
C VAL A 201 -7.64 1.28 -8.96
N LEU A 202 -6.93 2.32 -9.41
CA LEU A 202 -7.33 3.73 -9.23
C LEU A 202 -8.69 4.03 -9.88
N MET A 203 -8.94 3.49 -11.08
CA MET A 203 -10.25 3.60 -11.70
C MET A 203 -11.33 2.85 -10.90
N ALA A 204 -11.06 1.61 -10.47
CA ALA A 204 -12.00 0.84 -9.66
C ALA A 204 -12.34 1.56 -8.33
N PHE A 205 -11.34 2.15 -7.69
CA PHE A 205 -11.52 2.97 -6.51
C PHE A 205 -12.38 4.21 -6.81
N GLY A 206 -12.07 4.95 -7.88
CA GLY A 206 -12.87 6.10 -8.32
C GLY A 206 -14.33 5.74 -8.59
N MET A 207 -14.58 4.63 -9.29
CA MET A 207 -15.93 4.11 -9.50
C MET A 207 -16.64 3.76 -8.18
N SER A 208 -15.92 3.22 -7.18
CA SER A 208 -16.48 2.88 -5.86
C SER A 208 -16.93 4.09 -5.03
N LEU A 209 -16.49 5.29 -5.40
CA LEU A 209 -16.90 6.54 -4.75
C LEU A 209 -18.30 7.00 -5.22
N VAL A 210 -18.77 6.54 -6.37
CA VAL A 210 -20.10 6.90 -6.92
C VAL A 210 -21.19 6.39 -6.00
N GLY A 211 -22.03 7.30 -5.49
CA GLY A 211 -23.10 6.98 -4.54
C GLY A 211 -22.63 6.63 -3.12
N SER A 212 -21.32 6.68 -2.87
CA SER A 212 -20.79 6.49 -1.52
C SER A 212 -21.07 7.70 -0.63
N LYS A 213 -21.31 7.46 0.65
CA LYS A 213 -21.35 8.48 1.69
C LYS A 213 -20.15 8.23 2.61
N PRO A 214 -18.99 8.87 2.37
CA PRO A 214 -17.83 8.72 3.24
C PRO A 214 -18.21 9.03 4.70
N LEU A 215 -17.68 8.26 5.63
CA LEU A 215 -18.04 8.35 7.05
C LEU A 215 -19.55 8.22 7.25
N GLN A 216 -20.24 7.26 6.64
CA GLN A 216 -21.65 7.01 6.95
C GLN A 216 -21.80 6.49 8.39
N ALA A 217 -22.89 6.86 9.08
CA ALA A 217 -23.17 6.33 10.41
C ALA A 217 -23.34 4.80 10.34
N GLY A 218 -22.74 4.06 11.29
CA GLY A 218 -22.80 2.60 11.32
C GLY A 218 -21.75 1.86 10.49
N THR A 219 -20.90 2.55 9.70
CA THR A 219 -19.87 1.90 8.85
C THR A 219 -18.46 1.91 9.45
N GLY A 220 -18.34 2.14 10.76
CA GLY A 220 -17.03 2.17 11.45
C GLY A 220 -16.30 3.52 11.37
N ARG A 221 -17.02 4.64 11.54
CA ARG A 221 -16.45 6.02 11.56
C ARG A 221 -15.23 6.15 12.49
N THR A 222 -15.36 5.68 13.73
CA THR A 222 -14.29 5.79 14.74
C THR A 222 -13.03 5.02 14.31
N PRO A 223 -13.11 3.73 13.91
CA PRO A 223 -11.99 3.03 13.28
C PRO A 223 -11.35 3.79 12.11
N ILE A 224 -12.15 4.37 11.21
CA ILE A 224 -11.63 5.10 10.05
C ILE A 224 -10.82 6.33 10.51
N VAL A 225 -11.39 7.16 11.37
CA VAL A 225 -10.74 8.39 11.87
C VAL A 225 -9.43 8.04 12.59
N VAL A 226 -9.44 7.00 13.42
CA VAL A 226 -8.25 6.55 14.16
C VAL A 226 -7.18 6.03 13.21
N ALA A 227 -7.53 5.19 12.22
CA ALA A 227 -6.56 4.72 11.24
C ALA A 227 -5.97 5.86 10.41
N VAL A 228 -6.78 6.85 10.02
CA VAL A 228 -6.31 8.05 9.29
C VAL A 228 -5.35 8.86 10.17
N ALA A 229 -5.70 9.13 11.42
CA ALA A 229 -4.83 9.86 12.35
C ALA A 229 -3.51 9.11 12.59
N LEU A 230 -3.58 7.80 12.79
CA LEU A 230 -2.40 6.96 12.94
C LEU A 230 -1.52 6.99 11.70
N LYS A 231 -2.10 6.87 10.51
CA LYS A 231 -1.34 6.83 9.25
C LYS A 231 -0.73 8.18 8.87
N SER A 232 -1.49 9.26 9.01
CA SER A 232 -1.13 10.59 8.49
C SER A 232 -0.33 11.45 9.47
N ALA A 233 -0.40 11.17 10.78
CA ALA A 233 0.30 11.93 11.81
C ALA A 233 1.21 11.05 12.68
N VAL A 234 0.67 9.97 13.26
CA VAL A 234 1.44 9.17 14.24
C VAL A 234 2.56 8.36 13.59
N MET A 235 2.31 7.71 12.45
CA MET A 235 3.33 6.91 11.75
C MET A 235 4.51 7.76 11.27
N PRO A 236 4.33 8.96 10.67
CA PRO A 236 5.44 9.88 10.39
C PRO A 236 6.18 10.34 11.64
N LEU A 237 5.46 10.64 12.72
CA LEU A 237 6.08 11.01 14.00
C LEU A 237 6.92 9.86 14.57
N LEU A 238 6.41 8.63 14.55
CA LEU A 238 7.15 7.44 14.96
C LEU A 238 8.38 7.23 14.09
N ALA A 239 8.26 7.39 12.77
CA ALA A 239 9.41 7.31 11.87
C ALA A 239 10.46 8.37 12.20
N PHE A 240 10.05 9.62 12.50
CA PHE A 240 10.97 10.67 12.91
C PHE A 240 11.67 10.33 14.22
N LEU A 241 10.92 9.92 15.24
CA LEU A 241 11.48 9.59 16.56
C LEU A 241 12.48 8.44 16.46
N VAL A 242 12.13 7.38 15.73
CA VAL A 242 12.99 6.19 15.54
C VAL A 242 14.21 6.56 14.69
N ALA A 243 14.03 7.24 13.56
CA ALA A 243 15.14 7.67 12.71
C ALA A 243 16.13 8.56 13.45
N ARG A 244 15.64 9.60 14.14
CA ARG A 244 16.49 10.61 14.80
C ARG A 244 17.15 10.08 16.07
N PHE A 245 16.37 9.47 16.96
CA PHE A 245 16.84 9.17 18.33
C PHE A 245 17.32 7.74 18.54
N VAL A 246 16.84 6.77 17.74
CA VAL A 246 17.30 5.37 17.84
C VAL A 246 18.46 5.09 16.89
N PHE A 247 18.35 5.60 15.66
CA PHE A 247 19.34 5.34 14.61
C PHE A 247 20.26 6.52 14.27
N GLY A 248 20.04 7.69 14.88
CA GLY A 248 20.92 8.85 14.68
C GLY A 248 20.91 9.42 13.27
N LEU A 249 19.86 9.17 12.47
CA LEU A 249 19.77 9.69 11.11
C LEU A 249 19.62 11.22 11.12
N GLU A 250 20.32 11.88 10.21
CA GLU A 250 20.31 13.32 9.99
C GLU A 250 20.18 13.65 8.50
N GLY A 251 19.84 14.91 8.18
CA GLY A 251 19.76 15.40 6.80
C GLY A 251 18.84 14.56 5.89
N GLN A 252 19.33 14.23 4.70
CA GLN A 252 18.53 13.59 3.66
C GLN A 252 17.96 12.21 4.04
N PRO A 253 18.71 11.27 4.67
CA PRO A 253 18.15 10.00 5.16
C PRO A 253 16.99 10.17 6.15
N LEU A 254 17.08 11.12 7.08
CA LEU A 254 16.03 11.44 8.04
C LEU A 254 14.78 11.96 7.31
N PHE A 255 14.97 12.94 6.43
CA PHE A 255 13.89 13.49 5.61
C PHE A 255 13.18 12.40 4.79
N ALA A 256 13.95 11.53 4.13
CA ALA A 256 13.45 10.41 3.35
C ALA A 256 12.61 9.44 4.21
N ALA A 257 13.06 9.09 5.42
CA ALA A 257 12.36 8.13 6.26
C ALA A 257 10.99 8.66 6.70
N VAL A 258 10.95 9.92 7.11
CA VAL A 258 9.73 10.60 7.58
C VAL A 258 8.77 10.87 6.43
N ALA A 259 9.28 11.33 5.28
CA ALA A 259 8.47 11.56 4.08
C ALA A 259 7.82 10.27 3.57
N LEU A 260 8.57 9.17 3.50
CA LEU A 260 8.03 7.88 3.07
C LEU A 260 6.99 7.33 4.06
N ALA A 261 7.16 7.57 5.36
CA ALA A 261 6.17 7.20 6.37
C ALA A 261 4.87 8.02 6.25
N ALA A 262 4.93 9.24 5.72
CA ALA A 262 3.79 10.13 5.50
C ALA A 262 3.01 9.87 4.21
N LEU A 263 3.51 8.97 3.36
CA LEU A 263 2.74 8.46 2.24
C LEU A 263 1.39 7.91 2.71
N PRO A 264 0.32 8.08 1.92
CA PRO A 264 -1.00 7.62 2.32
C PRO A 264 -1.07 6.11 2.36
N THR A 265 -2.18 5.58 2.85
CA THR A 265 -2.43 4.13 2.86
C THR A 265 -2.37 3.57 1.44
N ALA A 266 -1.74 2.40 1.27
CA ALA A 266 -1.72 1.76 -0.05
C ALA A 266 -3.12 1.39 -0.53
N GLN A 267 -3.31 1.56 -1.82
CA GLN A 267 -4.50 1.08 -2.48
C GLN A 267 -4.67 -0.44 -2.41
N ASN A 268 -3.57 -1.18 -2.24
CA ASN A 268 -3.61 -2.62 -2.00
C ASN A 268 -4.46 -3.01 -0.79
N VAL A 269 -4.58 -2.15 0.22
CA VAL A 269 -5.45 -2.40 1.38
C VAL A 269 -6.92 -2.47 0.95
N TYR A 270 -7.35 -1.62 0.03
CA TYR A 270 -8.69 -1.70 -0.56
C TYR A 270 -8.86 -2.95 -1.42
N ASN A 271 -7.83 -3.35 -2.19
CA ASN A 271 -7.88 -4.60 -2.94
C ASN A 271 -8.02 -5.83 -2.05
N PHE A 272 -7.32 -5.86 -0.92
CA PHE A 272 -7.45 -6.94 0.06
C PHE A 272 -8.87 -6.94 0.61
N ALA A 273 -9.39 -5.80 1.05
CA ALA A 273 -10.76 -5.67 1.52
C ALA A 273 -11.79 -6.17 0.49
N ALA A 274 -11.62 -5.81 -0.79
CA ALA A 274 -12.49 -6.25 -1.88
C ALA A 274 -12.38 -7.75 -2.17
N ARG A 275 -11.17 -8.32 -2.15
CA ARG A 275 -10.93 -9.76 -2.39
C ARG A 275 -11.60 -10.64 -1.34
N TYR A 276 -11.52 -10.24 -0.07
CA TYR A 276 -12.11 -10.98 1.03
C TYR A 276 -13.56 -10.57 1.32
N GLU A 277 -14.05 -9.55 0.62
CA GLU A 277 -15.38 -8.96 0.81
C GLU A 277 -15.60 -8.50 2.27
N ARG A 278 -14.53 -8.01 2.93
CA ARG A 278 -14.51 -7.56 4.33
C ARG A 278 -13.93 -6.16 4.44
N GLY A 279 -14.53 -5.31 5.27
CA GLY A 279 -13.98 -3.98 5.56
C GLY A 279 -13.85 -3.03 4.36
N MET A 280 -14.54 -3.27 3.24
CA MET A 280 -14.45 -2.43 2.03
C MET A 280 -14.73 -0.94 2.27
N PRO A 281 -15.79 -0.54 3.02
CA PRO A 281 -16.03 0.88 3.32
C PRO A 281 -14.90 1.49 4.17
N VAL A 282 -14.36 0.73 5.12
CA VAL A 282 -13.27 1.16 6.01
C VAL A 282 -11.99 1.40 5.19
N ALA A 283 -11.60 0.43 4.35
CA ALA A 283 -10.42 0.57 3.49
C ALA A 283 -10.57 1.74 2.52
N ARG A 284 -11.74 1.88 1.89
CA ARG A 284 -12.00 2.96 0.93
C ARG A 284 -11.83 4.33 1.57
N ASP A 285 -12.49 4.55 2.71
CA ASP A 285 -12.48 5.85 3.37
C ASP A 285 -11.10 6.16 3.96
N ILE A 286 -10.37 5.18 4.51
CA ILE A 286 -8.98 5.36 4.95
C ILE A 286 -8.09 5.76 3.78
N VAL A 287 -8.15 5.06 2.65
CA VAL A 287 -7.35 5.39 1.46
C VAL A 287 -7.68 6.80 0.97
N LEU A 288 -8.96 7.17 0.92
CA LEU A 288 -9.40 8.51 0.51
C LEU A 288 -8.81 9.60 1.41
N PHE A 289 -9.07 9.52 2.72
CA PHE A 289 -8.68 10.57 3.65
C PHE A 289 -7.17 10.64 3.84
N THR A 290 -6.47 9.51 3.92
CA THR A 290 -5.00 9.54 4.02
C THR A 290 -4.38 10.12 2.76
N THR A 291 -4.94 9.88 1.57
CA THR A 291 -4.48 10.52 0.32
C THR A 291 -4.65 12.04 0.35
N ILE A 292 -5.80 12.52 0.85
CA ILE A 292 -6.06 13.96 1.02
C ILE A 292 -5.07 14.57 2.02
N PHE A 293 -4.85 13.92 3.17
CA PHE A 293 -3.97 14.42 4.23
C PHE A 293 -2.48 14.22 3.96
N ALA A 294 -2.10 13.36 3.00
CA ALA A 294 -0.70 13.12 2.67
C ALA A 294 -0.02 14.36 2.09
N VAL A 295 -0.72 15.15 1.26
CA VAL A 295 -0.17 16.39 0.69
C VAL A 295 0.22 17.39 1.79
N PRO A 296 -0.68 17.84 2.69
CA PRO A 296 -0.30 18.77 3.75
C PRO A 296 0.72 18.15 4.73
N SER A 297 0.63 16.84 5.01
CA SER A 297 1.63 16.16 5.87
C SER A 297 3.04 16.22 5.26
N LEU A 298 3.17 15.90 3.97
CA LEU A 298 4.45 15.99 3.24
C LEU A 298 4.97 17.43 3.13
N LEU A 299 4.09 18.42 2.96
CA LEU A 299 4.48 19.82 2.94
C LEU A 299 5.07 20.27 4.28
N VAL A 300 4.43 19.90 5.40
CA VAL A 300 4.94 20.19 6.74
C VAL A 300 6.28 19.50 6.99
N ILE A 301 6.39 18.21 6.61
CA ILE A 301 7.64 17.45 6.77
C ILE A 301 8.77 18.07 5.94
N ALA A 302 8.50 18.45 4.69
CA ALA A 302 9.47 19.13 3.84
C ALA A 302 9.88 20.48 4.41
N ALA A 303 8.96 21.28 4.93
CA ALA A 303 9.28 22.56 5.54
C ALA A 303 10.17 22.43 6.79
N LEU A 304 10.04 21.33 7.55
CA LEU A 304 10.78 21.11 8.79
C LEU A 304 12.11 20.39 8.60
N LEU A 305 12.21 19.48 7.62
CA LEU A 305 13.32 18.52 7.52
C LEU A 305 14.03 18.52 6.17
N ALA A 306 13.52 19.21 5.13
CA ALA A 306 14.25 19.27 3.86
C ALA A 306 15.59 20.00 4.05
N PRO A 307 16.70 19.46 3.55
CA PRO A 307 18.02 20.08 3.62
C PRO A 307 18.16 21.29 2.68
#